data_AF-A0AAN9JMG3-F1
#
_entry.id   AF-A0AAN9JMG3-F1
#
_cell.length_a   1.000
_cell.length_b   1.000
_cell.length_c   1.000
_cell.angle_alpha   90.00
_cell.angle_beta   90.00
_cell.angle_gamma   90.00
#
_symmetry.space_group_name_H-M   'P 1'
#
loop_
_entity.id
_entity.type
_entity.pdbx_description
1 polymer ?
#
loop_
_entity_poly.entity_id
_entity_poly.type
_entity_poly.pdbx_seq_one_letter_code
_entity_poly.pdbx_strand_id
1 'polypeptide(L)'
;MPLLAQYVDIDFEKEPIGTGKDGKNIYIRDIWPFTEEITEAVQSSVFPEMFRSTYEAITKGNPMWNQLPIPVDTLYSWDPNSTYIHEPHTSRT
;
A
#
# COMPACT_ATOMS: atom_id res chain seq x y z
N MET A 1 10.36 -5.15 -1.30
CA MET A 1 10.17 -5.73 -2.64
C MET A 1 9.86 -7.22 -2.52
N PRO A 2 8.58 -7.64 -2.49
CA PRO A 2 8.22 -9.06 -2.42
C PRO A 2 8.23 -9.75 -3.80
N LEU A 3 8.44 -9.02 -4.90
CA LEU A 3 8.29 -9.56 -6.25
C LEU A 3 9.45 -10.46 -6.71
N LEU A 4 10.65 -10.33 -6.13
CA LEU A 4 11.82 -11.16 -6.45
C LEU A 4 11.79 -12.53 -5.75
N ALA A 5 11.00 -12.66 -4.69
CA ALA A 5 10.96 -13.87 -3.86
C ALA A 5 10.02 -14.96 -4.39
N GLN A 6 9.43 -14.84 -5.59
CA GLN A 6 8.80 -16.00 -6.24
C GLN A 6 9.83 -17.05 -6.71
N TYR A 7 11.13 -16.74 -6.62
CA TYR A 7 12.24 -17.69 -6.56
C TYR A 7 12.86 -17.63 -5.15
N VAL A 8 12.48 -18.55 -4.27
CA VAL A 8 13.02 -18.63 -2.89
C VAL A 8 14.26 -19.54 -2.81
N ASP A 9 14.67 -20.15 -3.93
CA ASP A 9 15.75 -21.13 -4.00
C ASP A 9 17.01 -20.58 -4.70
N ILE A 10 17.37 -19.33 -4.39
CA ILE A 10 18.56 -18.66 -4.92
C ILE A 10 19.39 -18.14 -3.74
N ASP A 11 20.63 -18.60 -3.62
CA ASP A 11 21.61 -18.05 -2.69
C ASP A 11 22.19 -16.76 -3.29
N PHE A 12 21.60 -15.61 -2.93
CA PHE A 12 22.00 -14.30 -3.47
C PHE A 12 23.44 -13.86 -3.18
N GLU A 13 24.15 -14.53 -2.27
CA GLU A 13 25.57 -14.29 -2.04
C GLU A 13 26.46 -15.01 -3.07
N LYS A 14 26.02 -16.18 -3.55
CA LYS A 14 26.80 -17.07 -4.40
C LYS A 14 26.31 -17.13 -5.84
N GLU A 15 25.05 -16.80 -6.08
CA GLU A 15 24.40 -16.95 -7.37
C GLU A 15 24.16 -15.57 -8.02
N PRO A 16 24.60 -15.37 -9.28
CA PRO A 16 24.33 -14.14 -9.99
C PRO A 16 22.86 -14.07 -10.43
N ILE A 17 22.28 -12.88 -10.35
CA ILE A 17 20.91 -12.59 -10.79
C ILE A 17 20.81 -12.36 -12.31
N GLY A 18 21.94 -12.26 -13.00
CA GLY A 18 22.00 -12.14 -14.45
C GLY A 18 23.41 -11.87 -14.97
N THR A 19 23.53 -11.71 -16.29
CA THR A 19 24.77 -11.33 -16.97
C THR A 19 24.63 -9.93 -17.55
N GLY A 20 25.57 -9.06 -17.21
CA GLY A 20 25.67 -7.70 -17.73
C GLY A 20 26.00 -7.66 -19.22
N LYS A 21 25.82 -6.48 -19.82
CA LYS A 21 26.11 -6.26 -21.25
C LYS A 21 27.59 -6.46 -21.61
N ASP A 22 28.47 -6.39 -20.61
CA ASP A 22 29.91 -6.63 -20.71
C ASP A 22 30.30 -8.10 -20.49
N GLY A 23 29.31 -9.01 -20.37
CA GLY A 23 29.52 -10.42 -20.12
C GLY A 23 29.85 -10.76 -18.67
N LYS A 24 29.83 -9.79 -17.74
CA LYS A 24 30.09 -10.04 -16.32
C LYS A 24 28.84 -10.52 -15.59
N ASN A 25 29.02 -11.42 -14.64
CA ASN A 25 27.96 -11.84 -13.75
C ASN A 25 27.60 -10.69 -12.79
N ILE A 26 26.31 -10.40 -12.66
CA ILE A 26 25.75 -9.37 -11.76
C ILE A 26 25.13 -10.08 -10.57
N TYR A 27 25.50 -9.66 -9.37
CA TYR A 27 24.95 -10.13 -8.10
C TYR A 27 24.01 -9.09 -7.48
N ILE A 28 23.17 -9.50 -6.53
CA ILE A 28 22.25 -8.56 -5.86
C ILE A 28 22.99 -7.40 -5.20
N ARG A 29 24.17 -7.67 -4.62
CA ARG A 29 25.04 -6.68 -3.97
C ARG A 29 25.54 -5.59 -4.91
N ASP A 30 25.60 -5.88 -6.22
CA ASP A 30 26.11 -4.94 -7.22
C ASP A 30 25.04 -3.89 -7.60
N ILE A 31 23.76 -4.17 -7.33
CA ILE A 31 22.62 -3.30 -7.66
C ILE A 31 21.84 -2.83 -6.42
N TRP A 32 22.19 -3.34 -5.24
CA TRP A 32 21.52 -2.97 -4.01
C TRP A 32 21.95 -1.55 -3.62
N PRO A 33 21.00 -0.61 -3.43
CA PRO A 33 21.35 0.75 -3.08
C PRO A 33 21.93 0.83 -1.67
N PHE A 34 22.91 1.71 -1.49
CA PHE A 34 23.44 2.03 -0.17
C PHE A 34 22.44 2.86 0.63
N THR A 35 22.52 2.80 1.96
CA THR A 35 21.61 3.55 2.85
C THR A 35 21.67 5.05 2.59
N GLU A 36 22.85 5.57 2.27
CA GLU A 36 23.10 6.97 1.96
C GLU A 36 22.40 7.38 0.66
N GLU A 37 22.47 6.56 -0.39
CA GLU A 37 21.78 6.80 -1.66
C GLU A 37 20.26 6.82 -1.49
N ILE A 38 19.72 5.90 -0.66
CA ILE A 38 18.30 5.89 -0.29
C ILE A 38 17.93 7.20 0.42
N THR A 39 18.77 7.63 1.37
CA THR A 39 18.51 8.83 2.17
C THR A 39 18.50 10.08 1.28
N GLU A 40 19.48 10.22 0.38
CA GLU A 40 19.55 11.33 -0.57
C GLU A 40 18.35 11.34 -1.53
N ALA A 41 17.98 10.18 -2.07
CA ALA A 41 16.81 10.04 -2.93
C ALA A 41 15.51 10.45 -2.21
N VAL A 42 15.35 10.05 -0.94
CA VAL A 42 14.20 10.44 -0.11
C VAL A 42 14.21 11.96 0.13
N GLN A 43 15.33 12.53 0.54
CA GLN A 43 15.45 13.97 0.83
C GLN A 43 15.18 14.85 -0.41
N SER A 44 15.61 14.40 -1.58
CA SER A 44 15.42 15.13 -2.84
C SER A 44 14.02 14.96 -3.46
N SER A 45 13.27 13.94 -3.05
CA SER A 45 12.00 13.57 -3.71
C SER A 45 10.77 13.74 -2.82
N VAL A 46 10.94 13.82 -1.50
CA VAL A 46 9.82 13.89 -0.55
C VAL A 46 9.67 15.31 -0.01
N PHE A 47 8.66 16.01 -0.51
CA PHE A 47 8.39 17.41 -0.15
C PHE A 47 7.23 17.56 0.84
N PRO A 48 7.28 18.54 1.76
CA PRO A 48 6.17 18.84 2.68
C PRO A 48 4.81 19.06 1.99
N GLU A 49 4.82 19.62 0.79
CA GLU A 49 3.62 19.85 -0.02
C GLU A 49 2.91 18.55 -0.42
N MET A 50 3.65 17.45 -0.61
CA MET A 50 3.06 16.14 -0.92
C MET A 50 2.23 15.62 0.26
N PHE A 51 2.68 15.86 1.49
CA PHE A 51 1.89 15.53 2.69
C PHE A 51 0.66 16.41 2.77
N ARG A 52 0.83 17.73 2.63
CA ARG A 52 -0.28 18.68 2.71
C ARG A 52 -1.38 18.36 1.69
N SER A 53 -1.01 18.16 0.43
CA SER A 53 -1.95 17.83 -0.65
C SER A 53 -2.68 16.51 -0.40
N THR A 54 -1.99 15.49 0.13
CA THR A 54 -2.62 14.21 0.51
C THR A 54 -3.67 14.41 1.61
N TYR A 55 -3.35 15.16 2.67
CA TYR A 55 -4.31 15.44 3.75
C TYR A 55 -5.48 16.32 3.30
N GLU A 56 -5.25 17.29 2.42
CA GLU A 56 -6.30 18.09 1.80
C GLU A 56 -7.25 17.24 0.94
N ALA A 57 -6.75 16.18 0.29
CA ALA A 57 -7.58 15.27 -0.50
C ALA A 57 -8.48 14.39 0.38
N ILE A 58 -8.00 13.95 1.55
CA ILE A 58 -8.79 13.13 2.49
C ILE A 58 -10.04 13.87 2.96
N THR A 59 -9.90 15.17 3.27
CA THR A 59 -11.04 15.97 3.79
C THR A 59 -12.08 16.28 2.72
N LYS A 60 -11.70 16.34 1.44
CA LYS A 60 -12.64 16.52 0.33
C LYS A 60 -13.45 15.25 0.05
N GLY A 61 -12.92 14.08 0.43
CA GLY A 61 -13.55 12.79 0.17
C GLY A 61 -13.60 12.44 -1.32
N ASN A 62 -14.05 11.22 -1.63
CA ASN A 62 -14.31 10.82 -3.00
C ASN A 62 -15.74 11.25 -3.40
N PRO A 63 -15.97 11.83 -4.59
CA PRO A 63 -17.32 12.22 -5.05
C PRO A 63 -18.37 11.11 -4.94
N MET A 64 -18.00 9.85 -5.21
CA MET A 64 -18.90 8.70 -5.08
C MET A 64 -19.29 8.46 -3.62
N TRP A 65 -18.35 8.63 -2.69
CA TRP A 65 -18.61 8.51 -1.25
C TRP A 65 -19.52 9.62 -0.76
N ASN A 66 -19.27 10.86 -1.20
CA ASN A 66 -20.03 12.04 -0.80
C ASN A 66 -21.48 12.05 -1.31
N GLN A 67 -21.79 11.26 -2.35
CA GLN A 67 -23.13 11.14 -2.92
C GLN A 67 -23.98 10.05 -2.25
N LEU A 68 -23.40 9.23 -1.36
CA LEU A 68 -24.17 8.20 -0.67
C LEU A 68 -25.25 8.86 0.20
N PRO A 69 -26.51 8.46 0.08
CA PRO A 69 -27.57 8.97 0.93
C PRO A 69 -27.32 8.54 2.37
N ILE A 70 -27.34 9.48 3.30
CA ILE A 70 -27.14 9.23 4.73
C ILE A 70 -28.48 9.46 5.43
N PRO A 71 -29.03 8.48 6.16
CA PRO A 71 -30.21 8.70 6.99
C PRO A 71 -29.90 9.71 8.10
N VAL A 72 -30.87 10.53 8.47
CA VAL A 72 -30.72 11.58 9.50
C VAL A 72 -30.76 11.01 10.92
N ASP A 73 -31.18 9.75 11.05
CA ASP A 73 -31.38 9.09 12.33
C ASP A 73 -30.05 8.76 13.02
N THR A 74 -30.03 8.94 14.34
CA THR A 74 -28.87 8.63 15.19
C THR A 74 -28.65 7.12 15.34
N LEU A 75 -29.70 6.32 15.12
CA LEU A 75 -29.65 4.86 15.18
C LEU A 75 -29.68 4.28 13.76
N TYR A 76 -28.87 3.25 13.54
CA TYR A 76 -28.88 2.52 12.27
C TYR A 76 -30.22 1.80 12.07
N SER A 77 -30.86 2.03 10.93
CA SER A 77 -32.12 1.37 10.57
C SER A 77 -31.83 0.02 9.94
N TRP A 78 -31.97 -1.06 10.70
CA TRP A 78 -31.81 -2.43 10.20
C TRP A 78 -32.89 -2.76 9.16
N ASP A 79 -32.47 -3.12 7.94
CA ASP A 79 -33.38 -3.62 6.90
C ASP A 79 -33.47 -5.15 6.95
N PRO A 80 -34.66 -5.74 7.21
CA PRO A 80 -34.82 -7.20 7.29
C PRO A 80 -34.58 -7.93 5.95
N ASN A 81 -34.62 -7.22 4.82
CA ASN A 81 -34.35 -7.77 3.49
C ASN A 81 -32.90 -7.57 3.02
N SER A 82 -32.10 -6.82 3.77
CA SER A 82 -30.67 -6.66 3.51
C SER A 82 -30.01 -8.03 3.46
N THR A 83 -29.07 -8.25 2.56
CA THR A 83 -28.23 -9.47 2.54
C THR A 83 -26.78 -9.17 2.95
N TYR A 84 -26.50 -7.91 3.30
CA TYR A 84 -25.14 -7.39 3.53
C TYR A 84 -24.94 -6.94 4.97
N ILE A 85 -25.93 -6.29 5.57
CA ILE A 85 -25.89 -5.76 6.93
C ILE A 85 -27.14 -6.26 7.67
N HIS A 86 -26.94 -7.02 8.73
CA HIS A 86 -28.00 -7.58 9.56
C HIS A 86 -27.76 -7.24 11.02
N GLU A 87 -28.86 -7.07 11.76
CA GLU A 87 -28.79 -6.88 13.20
C GLU A 87 -28.12 -8.11 13.84
N PRO A 88 -27.03 -7.94 14.60
CA PRO A 88 -26.37 -9.05 15.24
C PRO A 88 -27.30 -9.64 16.30
N HIS A 89 -27.41 -10.97 16.35
CA HIS A 89 -28.15 -11.68 17.40
C HIS A 89 -27.39 -11.64 18.74
N THR A 90 -27.33 -10.47 19.38
CA THR A 90 -26.80 -10.35 20.74
C THR A 90 -27.95 -10.04 21.70
N SER A 91 -28.79 -11.04 21.91
CA SER A 91 -29.71 -11.10 23.05
C SER A 91 -29.81 -12.55 23.51
N ARG A 92 -28.82 -12.98 24.29
CA ARG A 92 -28.95 -14.16 25.15
C ARG A 92 -28.20 -13.94 26.46
N THR A 93 -28.75 -13.05 27.28
CA THR A 93 -29.05 -13.19 28.72
C THR A 93 -29.66 -11.89 29.21
#